data_AF-A0A914P9B9-F1
#
_entry.id   AF-A0A914P9B9-F1
#
_cell.length_a   1.000
_cell.length_b   1.000
_cell.length_c   1.000
_cell.angle_alpha   90.00
_cell.angle_beta   90.00
_cell.angle_gamma   90.00
#
_symmetry.space_group_name_H-M   'P 1'
#
loop_
_entity.id
_entity.type
_entity.pdbx_description
1 polymer ?
#
loop_
_entity_poly.entity_id
_entity_poly.type
_entity_poly.pdbx_seq_one_letter_code
_entity_poly.pdbx_strand_id
1 'polypeptide(L)'
;MYCNCRYFVKNMGKFAGYFQSRIGCQRLCNQNYKEKCYGYMYEPQNRGTCTIFQKGFSGKISETLNSKSSVYRKCVKMPPAISEKCCGQLVQTPTFSDHFDDGDMAFTYNRNTCRSTAIVSCSKPTEKNNAVLVVNGNNVVEVTIDNIKFPATTCLNGIWQMANPPLNVTSLECKG
;
A
#
# COMPACT_ATOMS: atom_id res chain seq x y z
N MET A 1 -3.70 15.98 12.65
CA MET A 1 -3.65 16.29 11.20
C MET A 1 -5.07 16.19 10.65
N TYR A 2 -5.50 17.13 9.80
CA TYR A 2 -6.84 17.10 9.17
C TYR A 2 -6.69 16.93 7.67
N CYS A 3 -7.57 16.12 7.10
CA CYS A 3 -7.54 15.73 5.70
C CYS A 3 -8.65 16.52 5.01
N ASN A 4 -8.33 17.20 3.91
CA ASN A 4 -9.35 17.87 3.12
C ASN A 4 -10.23 16.77 2.50
N CYS A 5 -11.50 16.85 2.84
CA CYS A 5 -12.52 15.90 2.54
C CYS A 5 -13.45 16.59 1.55
N ARG A 6 -13.44 16.20 0.27
CA ARG A 6 -14.38 16.71 -0.76
C ARG A 6 -15.81 16.18 -0.56
N TYR A 7 -16.18 15.86 0.67
CA TYR A 7 -17.48 15.30 1.01
C TYR A 7 -18.36 16.44 1.52
N PHE A 8 -19.55 16.60 0.95
CA PHE A 8 -20.60 17.39 1.57
C PHE A 8 -21.47 16.46 2.42
N VAL A 9 -21.60 16.76 3.71
CA VAL A 9 -22.47 16.01 4.60
C VAL A 9 -23.57 16.94 5.11
N LYS A 10 -24.76 16.86 4.50
CA LYS A 10 -25.92 17.63 4.93
C LYS A 10 -26.37 17.14 6.31
N ASN A 11 -26.64 18.07 7.23
CA ASN A 11 -27.29 17.83 8.52
C ASN A 11 -26.54 16.96 9.57
N MET A 12 -25.22 16.74 9.45
CA MET A 12 -24.48 15.95 10.45
C MET A 12 -23.59 16.77 11.40
N GLY A 13 -23.51 18.08 11.21
CA GLY A 13 -22.65 18.95 12.01
C GLY A 13 -23.43 19.94 12.86
N LYS A 14 -22.84 20.36 13.98
CA LYS A 14 -23.36 21.44 14.83
C LYS A 14 -22.65 22.74 14.49
N PHE A 15 -23.38 23.83 14.36
CA PHE A 15 -22.80 25.16 14.22
C PHE A 15 -21.97 25.49 15.47
N ALA A 16 -20.73 25.93 15.26
CA ALA A 16 -19.77 26.18 16.33
C ALA A 16 -19.28 27.62 16.39
N GLY A 17 -19.69 28.46 15.43
CA GLY A 17 -19.39 29.89 15.40
C GLY A 17 -18.90 30.39 14.05
N TYR A 18 -18.52 31.66 14.03
CA TYR A 18 -17.87 32.32 12.89
C TYR A 18 -16.38 32.47 13.15
N PHE A 19 -15.56 32.19 12.14
CA PHE A 19 -14.10 32.25 12.25
C PHE A 19 -13.53 33.00 11.05
N GLN A 20 -12.51 33.83 11.29
CA GLN A 20 -11.81 34.56 10.22
C GLN A 20 -10.94 33.64 9.34
N SER A 21 -10.62 32.44 9.84
CA SER A 21 -9.79 31.49 9.10
C SER A 21 -10.16 30.05 9.41
N ARG A 22 -9.82 29.17 8.45
CA ARG A 22 -9.88 27.71 8.63
C ARG A 22 -9.16 27.24 9.89
N ILE A 23 -8.02 27.86 10.22
CA ILE A 23 -7.18 27.47 11.36
C ILE A 23 -7.93 27.70 12.69
N GLY A 24 -8.73 28.75 12.79
CA GLY A 24 -9.57 28.98 13.97
C GLY A 24 -10.58 27.85 14.19
N CYS A 25 -11.31 27.48 13.14
CA CYS A 25 -12.27 26.37 13.16
C CYS A 25 -11.59 25.02 13.48
N GLN A 26 -10.39 24.79 12.95
CA GLN A 26 -9.57 23.62 13.26
C GLN A 26 -9.15 23.56 14.73
N ARG A 27 -8.71 24.69 15.31
CA ARG A 27 -8.31 24.77 16.73
C ARG A 27 -9.48 24.43 17.65
N LEU A 28 -10.67 24.92 17.33
CA LEU A 28 -11.89 24.60 18.07
C LEU A 28 -12.19 23.09 18.05
N CYS A 29 -12.09 22.47 16.88
CA CYS A 29 -12.25 21.02 16.76
C CYS A 29 -11.19 20.25 17.58
N ASN A 30 -9.93 20.70 17.58
CA ASN A 30 -8.85 20.07 18.35
C ASN A 30 -9.05 20.16 19.87
N GLN A 31 -9.70 21.21 20.35
CA GLN A 31 -10.00 21.40 21.77
C GLN A 31 -11.20 20.55 22.25
N ASN A 32 -11.78 19.70 21.39
CA ASN A 32 -12.99 18.93 21.67
C ASN A 32 -14.16 19.84 22.09
N TYR A 33 -14.70 20.58 21.11
CA TYR A 33 -15.86 21.48 21.28
C TYR A 33 -17.05 20.78 21.97
N LYS A 34 -17.12 20.91 23.30
CA LYS A 34 -18.07 20.27 24.24
C LYS A 34 -18.04 18.72 24.24
N GLU A 35 -17.73 18.11 23.11
CA GLU A 35 -17.63 16.67 22.87
C GLU A 35 -16.46 16.38 21.91
N LYS A 36 -16.19 15.09 21.69
CA LYS A 36 -15.16 14.62 20.77
C LYS A 36 -15.43 15.10 19.34
N CYS A 37 -14.48 15.84 18.79
CA CYS A 37 -14.55 16.28 17.41
C CYS A 37 -13.96 15.25 16.43
N TYR A 38 -14.74 14.88 15.42
CA TYR A 38 -14.34 13.98 14.34
C TYR A 38 -13.97 14.72 13.05
N GLY A 39 -14.34 15.99 12.93
CA GLY A 39 -14.04 16.85 11.80
C GLY A 39 -14.72 18.21 11.93
N TYR A 40 -14.43 19.11 11.00
CA TYR A 40 -15.06 20.41 10.90
C TYR A 40 -15.31 20.79 9.43
N MET A 41 -16.23 21.71 9.18
CA MET A 41 -16.46 22.34 7.88
C MET A 41 -16.22 23.83 8.05
N TYR A 42 -15.53 24.44 7.08
CA TYR A 42 -15.29 25.87 7.05
C TYR A 42 -15.81 26.46 5.74
N GLU A 43 -16.67 27.47 5.87
CA GLU A 43 -17.33 28.13 4.74
C GLU A 43 -16.93 29.60 4.68
N PRO A 44 -15.85 29.95 3.97
CA PRO A 44 -15.36 31.34 3.92
C PRO A 44 -16.40 32.30 3.32
N GLN A 45 -17.21 31.81 2.38
CA GLN A 45 -18.26 32.61 1.73
C GLN A 45 -19.48 32.86 2.62
N ASN A 46 -19.68 32.03 3.64
CA ASN A 46 -20.78 32.17 4.59
C ASN A 46 -20.27 32.79 5.89
N ARG A 47 -19.65 33.98 5.80
CA ARG A 47 -19.09 34.72 6.95
C ARG A 47 -18.08 33.92 7.78
N GLY A 48 -17.39 32.95 7.16
CA GLY A 48 -16.48 32.06 7.88
C GLY A 48 -17.18 31.09 8.83
N THR A 49 -18.39 30.66 8.49
CA THR A 49 -19.17 29.70 9.28
C THR A 49 -18.35 28.43 9.52
N CYS A 50 -18.28 28.02 10.79
CA CYS A 50 -17.64 26.80 11.24
C CYS A 50 -18.69 25.83 11.78
N THR A 51 -18.68 24.62 11.22
CA THR A 51 -19.56 23.52 11.64
C THR A 51 -18.70 22.36 12.12
N ILE A 52 -18.99 21.82 13.31
CA ILE A 52 -18.24 20.74 13.95
C ILE A 52 -19.01 19.42 13.86
N PHE A 53 -18.33 18.35 13.46
CA PHE A 53 -18.89 17.00 13.41
C PHE A 53 -18.51 16.22 14.66
N GLN A 54 -19.50 15.91 15.50
CA GLN A 54 -19.33 15.17 16.77
C GLN A 54 -19.61 13.67 16.63
N LYS A 55 -20.09 13.22 15.46
CA LYS A 55 -20.24 11.80 15.13
C LYS A 55 -19.35 11.46 13.94
N GLY A 56 -18.84 10.23 13.92
CA GLY A 56 -18.16 9.70 12.75
C GLY A 56 -19.13 9.66 11.57
N PHE A 57 -18.70 10.17 10.42
CA PHE A 57 -19.46 10.10 9.17
C PHE A 57 -18.75 9.15 8.20
N SER A 58 -19.50 8.19 7.67
CA SER A 58 -19.10 7.24 6.63
C SER A 58 -20.07 7.36 5.46
N GLY A 59 -19.93 8.43 4.67
CA GLY A 59 -20.81 8.72 3.54
C GLY A 59 -20.09 8.52 2.20
N LYS A 60 -20.82 8.03 1.20
CA LYS A 60 -20.38 8.03 -0.21
C LYS A 60 -20.31 9.45 -0.76
N ILE A 61 -19.43 9.63 -1.73
CA ILE A 61 -19.16 10.89 -2.44
C ILE A 61 -20.45 11.36 -3.13
N SER A 62 -20.91 12.58 -2.81
CA SER A 62 -21.83 13.33 -3.66
C SER A 62 -21.14 14.63 -4.01
N GLU A 63 -20.57 14.66 -5.22
CA GLU A 63 -19.99 15.86 -5.82
C GLU A 63 -21.12 16.72 -6.36
N THR A 64 -21.71 17.56 -5.52
CA THR A 64 -22.37 18.76 -6.05
C THR A 64 -21.26 19.78 -6.33
N LEU A 65 -20.84 19.86 -7.59
CA LEU A 65 -19.77 20.70 -8.16
C LEU A 65 -19.80 22.20 -7.77
N ASN A 66 -20.82 22.66 -7.05
CA ASN A 66 -21.05 24.07 -6.75
C ASN A 66 -20.90 24.45 -5.26
N SER A 67 -20.66 23.52 -4.33
CA SER A 67 -20.44 23.90 -2.93
C SER A 67 -18.97 24.26 -2.67
N LYS A 68 -18.68 25.56 -2.47
CA LYS A 68 -17.35 26.04 -2.03
C LYS A 68 -17.03 25.75 -0.55
N SER A 69 -17.87 24.96 0.12
CA SER A 69 -17.63 24.46 1.47
C SER A 69 -16.51 23.42 1.46
N SER A 70 -15.49 23.62 2.30
CA SER A 70 -14.45 22.62 2.50
C SER A 70 -14.69 21.88 3.82
N VAL A 71 -14.91 20.58 3.73
CA VAL A 71 -15.00 19.70 4.91
C VAL A 71 -13.61 19.15 5.22
N TYR A 72 -13.28 19.11 6.50
CA TYR A 72 -12.00 18.66 7.02
C TYR A 72 -12.26 17.62 8.09
N ARG A 73 -12.02 16.35 7.78
CA ARG A 73 -12.11 15.31 8.81
C ARG A 73 -10.83 15.32 9.62
N LYS A 74 -10.93 15.08 10.93
CA LYS A 74 -9.76 14.69 11.71
C LYS A 74 -9.27 13.44 11.01
N CYS A 75 -8.09 13.51 10.39
CA CYS A 75 -7.51 12.28 9.91
C CYS A 75 -7.47 11.44 11.18
N VAL A 76 -8.18 10.31 11.20
CA VAL A 76 -7.59 9.16 11.86
C VAL A 76 -6.14 9.16 11.37
N LYS A 77 -5.15 8.79 12.17
CA LYS A 77 -4.01 8.15 11.51
C LYS A 77 -4.69 7.10 10.64
N MET A 78 -4.88 7.38 9.35
CA MET A 78 -5.11 6.33 8.39
C MET A 78 -3.94 5.42 8.76
N PRO A 79 -4.18 4.15 9.12
CA PRO A 79 -3.07 3.22 8.99
C PRO A 79 -2.44 3.57 7.64
N PRO A 80 -1.15 3.94 7.63
CA PRO A 80 -0.51 4.61 6.49
C PRO A 80 -1.04 3.96 5.23
N ALA A 81 -1.57 4.75 4.29
CA ALA A 81 -2.42 4.34 3.17
C ALA A 81 -2.23 2.90 2.68
N ILE A 82 -2.85 1.90 3.34
CA ILE A 82 -2.35 0.51 3.30
C ILE A 82 -0.86 0.52 3.70
N SER A 83 -0.49 -0.08 4.83
CA SER A 83 0.92 -0.45 4.97
C SER A 83 1.17 -1.31 3.74
N GLU A 84 1.84 -0.76 2.72
CA GLU A 84 2.51 -1.52 1.69
C GLU A 84 3.40 -2.42 2.53
N LYS A 85 2.86 -3.59 2.89
CA LYS A 85 3.54 -4.52 3.77
C LYS A 85 4.73 -4.88 2.92
N CYS A 86 5.86 -4.30 3.28
CA CYS A 86 7.09 -4.49 2.54
C CYS A 86 7.37 -5.98 2.55
N CYS A 87 7.74 -6.54 1.41
CA CYS A 87 8.12 -7.93 1.42
C CYS A 87 9.52 -8.08 2.03
N GLY A 88 9.70 -9.20 2.72
CA GLY A 88 11.01 -9.63 3.20
C GLY A 88 11.97 -9.90 2.04
N GLN A 89 13.23 -10.12 2.38
CA GLN A 89 14.20 -10.63 1.42
C GLN A 89 13.79 -12.05 0.99
N LEU A 90 13.81 -12.32 -0.31
CA LEU A 90 13.70 -13.69 -0.83
C LEU A 90 14.97 -14.46 -0.52
N VAL A 91 14.81 -15.74 -0.24
CA VAL A 91 15.89 -16.68 0.05
C VAL A 91 15.69 -17.90 -0.84
N GLN A 92 16.79 -18.41 -1.39
CA GLN A 92 16.78 -19.69 -2.09
C GLN A 92 16.50 -20.80 -1.08
N THR A 93 15.58 -21.69 -1.44
CA THR A 93 15.35 -22.95 -0.76
C THR A 93 16.27 -23.98 -1.42
N PRO A 94 17.22 -24.59 -0.67
CA PRO A 94 18.07 -25.63 -1.22
C PRO A 94 17.22 -26.82 -1.67
N THR A 95 17.57 -27.40 -2.81
CA THR A 95 16.87 -28.58 -3.32
C THR A 95 17.54 -29.82 -2.75
N PHE A 96 16.81 -30.64 -1.98
CA PHE A 96 17.30 -31.98 -1.56
C PHE A 96 17.07 -33.04 -2.64
N SER A 97 17.18 -32.65 -3.91
CA SER A 97 17.01 -33.54 -5.06
C SER A 97 18.34 -34.21 -5.37
N ASP A 98 18.36 -35.53 -5.48
CA ASP A 98 19.50 -36.35 -5.87
C ASP A 98 19.81 -36.33 -7.37
N HIS A 99 18.99 -35.63 -8.17
CA HIS A 99 19.08 -35.67 -9.64
C HIS A 99 19.59 -34.39 -10.31
N PHE A 100 19.67 -33.27 -9.58
CA PHE A 100 20.09 -31.97 -10.12
C PHE A 100 20.85 -31.21 -9.03
N ASP A 101 21.97 -30.60 -9.40
CA ASP A 101 22.71 -29.73 -8.49
C ASP A 101 21.94 -28.42 -8.29
N ASP A 102 22.09 -27.81 -7.11
CA ASP A 102 21.56 -26.47 -6.86
C ASP A 102 22.31 -25.45 -7.74
N GLY A 103 21.56 -24.66 -8.50
CA GLY A 103 22.11 -23.50 -9.20
C GLY A 103 22.26 -22.30 -8.27
N ASP A 104 23.05 -21.32 -8.70
CA ASP A 104 23.26 -20.06 -8.00
C ASP A 104 22.05 -19.14 -8.21
N MET A 105 21.40 -18.73 -7.11
CA MET A 105 20.29 -17.78 -7.15
C MET A 105 20.69 -16.41 -6.57
N ALA A 106 20.33 -15.34 -7.29
CA ALA A 106 20.54 -13.96 -6.86
C ALA A 106 19.26 -13.13 -7.00
N PHE A 107 19.11 -12.13 -6.13
CA PHE A 107 17.94 -11.26 -6.08
C PHE A 107 18.32 -9.78 -6.15
N THR A 108 17.77 -9.08 -7.14
CA THR A 108 17.93 -7.63 -7.26
C THR A 108 16.61 -6.96 -6.92
N TYR A 109 16.62 -6.07 -5.93
CA TYR A 109 15.42 -5.36 -5.46
C TYR A 109 15.38 -3.93 -5.97
N ASN A 110 14.18 -3.37 -6.08
CA ASN A 110 14.02 -1.94 -6.35
C ASN A 110 14.44 -1.04 -5.17
N ARG A 111 14.32 -1.54 -3.93
CA ARG A 111 14.67 -0.84 -2.69
C ARG A 111 15.13 -1.86 -1.63
N ASN A 112 16.06 -1.46 -0.76
CA ASN A 112 16.61 -2.35 0.26
C ASN A 112 15.78 -2.42 1.56
N THR A 113 14.99 -1.39 1.86
CA THR A 113 14.23 -1.27 3.13
C THR A 113 12.75 -1.59 3.00
N CYS A 114 12.14 -1.28 1.85
CA CYS A 114 10.76 -1.63 1.54
C CYS A 114 10.63 -2.13 0.11
N ARG A 115 10.78 -3.44 -0.06
CA ARG A 115 10.82 -4.11 -1.37
C ARG A 115 9.41 -4.23 -1.93
N SER A 116 9.21 -3.75 -3.15
CA SER A 116 7.95 -3.94 -3.88
C SER A 116 8.12 -4.71 -5.19
N THR A 117 9.33 -4.75 -5.74
CA THR A 117 9.68 -5.59 -6.88
C THR A 117 11.03 -6.27 -6.68
N ALA A 118 11.17 -7.48 -7.22
CA ALA A 118 12.42 -8.21 -7.26
C ALA A 118 12.62 -8.86 -8.63
N ILE A 119 13.87 -8.84 -9.10
CA ILE A 119 14.34 -9.63 -10.25
C ILE A 119 15.07 -10.84 -9.68
N VAL A 120 14.62 -12.04 -10.04
CA VAL A 120 15.28 -13.29 -9.67
C VAL A 120 16.21 -13.69 -10.79
N SER A 121 17.48 -13.94 -10.46
CA SER A 121 18.45 -14.52 -11.38
C SER A 121 18.81 -15.92 -10.89
N CYS A 122 18.82 -16.88 -11.80
CA CYS A 122 19.18 -18.27 -11.52
C CYS A 122 20.18 -18.70 -12.60
N SER A 123 21.35 -19.18 -12.17
CA SER A 123 22.45 -19.53 -13.08
C SER A 123 23.12 -20.82 -12.62
N LYS A 124 23.59 -21.64 -13.56
CA LYS A 124 24.42 -22.79 -13.23
C LYS A 124 25.91 -22.47 -13.47
N PRO A 125 26.81 -22.71 -12.50
CA PRO A 125 28.22 -22.36 -12.64
C PRO A 125 29.01 -23.29 -13.58
N THR A 126 28.54 -24.51 -13.84
CA THR A 126 29.30 -25.54 -14.58
C THR A 126 28.47 -26.25 -15.65
N GLU A 127 28.94 -26.11 -16.90
CA GLU A 127 28.43 -26.69 -18.15
C GLU A 127 27.07 -26.15 -18.65
N LYS A 128 26.91 -26.09 -19.98
CA LYS A 128 25.71 -25.62 -20.71
C LYS A 128 24.49 -26.50 -20.42
N ASN A 129 23.97 -26.39 -19.21
CA ASN A 129 22.79 -27.09 -18.75
C ASN A 129 21.63 -26.10 -18.60
N ASN A 130 20.42 -26.64 -18.55
CA ASN A 130 19.23 -25.82 -18.37
C ASN A 130 19.17 -25.35 -16.93
N ALA A 131 19.18 -24.03 -16.71
CA ALA A 131 18.73 -23.46 -15.46
C ALA A 131 17.20 -23.53 -15.42
N VAL A 132 16.65 -23.95 -14.28
CA VAL A 132 15.21 -24.11 -14.06
C VAL A 132 14.84 -23.36 -12.79
N LEU A 133 13.93 -22.39 -12.91
CA LEU A 133 13.37 -21.68 -11.77
C LEU A 133 12.07 -22.37 -11.33
N VAL A 134 12.07 -22.92 -10.12
CA VAL A 134 10.91 -23.61 -9.54
C VAL A 134 10.39 -22.84 -8.33
N VAL A 135 9.07 -22.74 -8.25
CA VAL A 135 8.34 -22.02 -7.21
C VAL A 135 7.46 -22.99 -6.46
N ASN A 136 7.50 -22.94 -5.12
CA ASN A 136 6.72 -23.79 -4.23
C ASN A 136 6.95 -25.30 -4.48
N GLY A 137 8.17 -25.69 -4.90
CA GLY A 137 8.60 -27.08 -5.11
C GLY A 137 8.14 -27.74 -6.41
N ASN A 138 7.09 -27.25 -7.05
CA ASN A 138 6.50 -27.93 -8.22
C ASN A 138 6.09 -27.03 -9.40
N ASN A 139 6.13 -25.70 -9.26
CA ASN A 139 5.74 -24.80 -10.34
C ASN A 139 6.99 -24.31 -11.08
N VAL A 140 7.26 -24.89 -12.26
CA VAL A 140 8.31 -24.39 -13.15
C VAL A 140 7.84 -23.08 -13.76
N VAL A 141 8.58 -21.99 -13.50
CA VAL A 141 8.24 -20.65 -13.99
C VAL A 141 8.98 -20.30 -15.27
N GLU A 142 10.24 -20.71 -15.37
CA GLU A 142 11.08 -20.42 -16.53
C GLU A 142 12.17 -21.49 -16.66
N VAL A 143 12.55 -21.80 -17.90
CA VAL A 143 13.66 -22.69 -18.23
C VAL A 143 14.48 -22.04 -19.33
N THR A 144 15.75 -21.73 -19.04
CA THR A 144 16.67 -21.20 -20.05
C THR A 144 18.04 -21.85 -19.95
N ILE A 145 18.79 -21.79 -21.05
CA ILE A 145 20.18 -22.24 -21.08
C ILE A 145 21.03 -21.19 -20.35
N ASP A 146 21.94 -21.66 -19.49
CA ASP A 146 22.90 -20.88 -18.69
C ASP A 146 22.30 -19.99 -17.60
N ASN A 147 21.46 -19.01 -17.96
CA ASN A 147 20.99 -17.97 -17.04
C ASN A 147 19.51 -17.61 -17.24
N ILE A 148 18.74 -17.66 -16.16
CA ILE A 148 17.39 -17.09 -16.06
C ILE A 148 17.50 -15.69 -15.47
N LYS A 149 16.79 -14.73 -16.06
CA LYS A 149 16.44 -13.46 -15.40
C LYS A 149 14.94 -13.26 -15.45
N PHE A 150 14.28 -13.44 -14.32
CA PHE A 150 12.83 -13.33 -14.22
C PHE A 150 12.44 -11.99 -13.58
N PRO A 151 11.86 -11.03 -14.35
CA PRO A 151 11.64 -9.67 -13.88
C PRO A 151 10.36 -9.48 -13.05
N ALA A 152 9.49 -10.49 -12.98
CA ALA A 152 8.10 -10.32 -12.54
C ALA A 152 7.82 -10.89 -11.14
N THR A 153 8.60 -10.50 -10.13
CA THR A 153 8.20 -10.74 -8.73
C THR A 153 7.67 -9.45 -8.12
N THR A 154 6.37 -9.40 -7.82
CA THR A 154 5.71 -8.25 -7.21
C THR A 154 5.32 -8.54 -5.76
N CYS A 155 5.46 -7.54 -4.89
CA CYS A 155 5.01 -7.64 -3.51
C CYS A 155 3.58 -7.12 -3.39
N LEU A 156 2.66 -7.97 -2.95
CA LEU A 156 1.30 -7.56 -2.63
C LEU A 156 0.95 -7.95 -1.20
N ASN A 157 0.64 -6.96 -0.37
CA ASN A 157 0.29 -7.17 1.04
C ASN A 157 1.35 -7.96 1.85
N GLY A 158 2.64 -7.81 1.52
CA GLY A 158 3.75 -8.47 2.22
C GLY A 158 4.04 -9.88 1.74
N ILE A 159 3.40 -10.31 0.66
CA ILE A 159 3.57 -11.62 0.05
C ILE A 159 4.15 -11.41 -1.34
N TRP A 160 5.24 -12.11 -1.64
CA TRP A 160 5.80 -12.13 -2.98
C TRP A 160 4.90 -12.94 -3.91
N GLN A 161 4.67 -12.42 -5.11
CA GLN A 161 3.92 -13.08 -6.17
C GLN A 161 4.76 -13.14 -7.44
N MET A 162 4.69 -14.26 -8.16
CA MET A 162 5.41 -14.44 -9.44
C MET A 162 4.65 -15.34 -10.41
N ALA A 163 5.16 -15.48 -11.63
CA ALA A 163 4.53 -16.18 -12.75
C ALA A 163 3.23 -15.52 -13.26
N ASN A 164 2.68 -16.09 -14.32
CA ASN A 164 1.37 -15.72 -14.86
C ASN A 164 0.57 -17.01 -15.14
N PRO A 165 -0.49 -17.31 -14.39
CA PRO A 165 -1.13 -16.50 -13.34
C PRO A 165 -0.26 -16.31 -12.07
N PRO A 166 -0.47 -15.25 -11.27
CA PRO A 166 0.33 -14.97 -10.08
C PRO A 166 0.22 -16.06 -9.01
N LEU A 167 1.36 -16.59 -8.59
CA LEU A 167 1.52 -17.57 -7.51
C LEU A 167 2.16 -16.90 -6.30
N ASN A 168 1.60 -17.12 -5.11
CA ASN A 168 2.21 -16.68 -3.87
C ASN A 168 3.47 -17.51 -3.59
N VAL A 169 4.60 -16.85 -3.34
CA VAL A 169 5.90 -17.50 -3.15
C VAL A 169 6.07 -17.95 -1.71
N THR A 170 6.22 -19.25 -1.50
CA THR A 170 6.60 -19.88 -0.22
C THR A 170 7.99 -20.48 -0.27
N SER A 171 8.44 -20.97 -1.43
CA SER A 171 9.82 -21.43 -1.67
C SER A 171 10.27 -21.10 -3.10
N LEU A 172 11.58 -20.91 -3.26
CA LEU A 172 12.23 -20.68 -4.56
C LEU A 172 13.43 -21.59 -4.71
N GLU A 173 13.46 -22.37 -5.77
CA GLU A 173 14.54 -23.29 -6.10
C GLU A 173 15.12 -22.90 -7.46
N CYS A 174 16.46 -22.96 -7.56
CA CYS A 174 17.19 -22.83 -8.82
C CYS A 174 17.83 -24.19 -9.05
N LYS A 175 17.35 -24.93 -10.05
CA LYS A 175 17.89 -26.25 -10.40
C LYS A 175 18.74 -26.11 -11.64
N GLY A 176 19.90 -26.75 -11.66
CA GLY A 176 20.83 -26.72 -12.79
C GLY A 176 21.27 -28.11 -13.20
#